data_AF-A0A928ILQ9-F1
#
_entry.id   AF-A0A928ILQ9-F1
#
_cell.length_a   1.000
_cell.length_b   1.000
_cell.length_c   1.000
_cell.angle_alpha   90.00
_cell.angle_beta   90.00
_cell.angle_gamma   90.00
#
_symmetry.space_group_name_H-M   'P 1'
#
loop_
_entity.id
_entity.type
_entity.pdbx_description
1 polymer ?
#
loop_
_entity_poly.entity_id
_entity_poly.type
_entity_poly.pdbx_seq_one_letter_code
_entity_poly.pdbx_strand_id
1 'polypeptide(L)'
;MKNRDIYKAALHLLSQSADEGENPDFEERAPYLLASFCSEVFEIDRIYRSILNLPPIDKFDRVWLPLDEDFPLVERLASVASKYLAAMLVIDEDSELSDKLYEHYCDGISRLRAELPCVLESIKNKYI
;
A
#
# COMPACT_ATOMS: atom_id res chain seq x y z
N MET A 1 12.61 2.98 -4.70
CA MET A 1 11.68 4.05 -4.32
C MET A 1 11.55 4.01 -2.81
N LYS A 2 11.61 5.17 -2.15
CA LYS A 2 11.57 5.27 -0.70
C LYS A 2 10.14 5.42 -0.17
N ASN A 3 9.93 5.07 1.09
CA ASN A 3 8.68 5.35 1.80
C ASN A 3 8.34 6.85 1.82
N ARG A 4 9.37 7.71 1.87
CA ARG A 4 9.24 9.18 1.75
C ARG A 4 8.62 9.61 0.43
N ASP A 5 8.87 8.90 -0.66
CA ASP A 5 8.27 9.22 -1.97
C ASP A 5 6.75 8.95 -1.96
N ILE A 6 6.33 7.86 -1.29
CA ILE A 6 4.92 7.51 -1.11
C ILE A 6 4.22 8.53 -0.20
N TYR A 7 4.88 8.93 0.89
CA TYR A 7 4.38 9.96 1.80
C TYR A 7 4.17 11.30 1.08
N LYS A 8 5.16 11.76 0.31
CA LYS A 8 5.03 12.97 -0.52
C LYS A 8 3.87 12.88 -1.52
N ALA A 9 3.73 11.73 -2.18
CA ALA A 9 2.61 11.49 -3.09
C ALA A 9 1.25 11.54 -2.36
N ALA A 10 1.17 11.03 -1.13
CA ALA A 10 -0.03 11.11 -0.30
C ALA A 10 -0.37 12.56 0.07
N LEU A 11 0.63 13.35 0.52
CA LEU A 11 0.44 14.77 0.84
C LEU A 11 -0.02 15.59 -0.38
N HIS A 12 0.50 15.29 -1.57
CA HIS A 12 0.04 15.90 -2.80
C HIS A 12 -1.45 15.63 -3.08
N LEU A 13 -1.97 14.44 -2.76
CA LEU A 13 -3.41 14.15 -2.88
C LEU A 13 -4.25 14.98 -1.91
N LEU A 14 -3.69 15.33 -0.76
CA LEU A 14 -4.32 16.16 0.26
C LEU A 14 -4.15 17.66 0.01
N SER A 15 -3.46 18.05 -1.07
CA SER A 15 -3.02 19.43 -1.32
C SER A 15 -2.21 20.04 -0.16
N GLN A 16 -1.54 19.17 0.63
CA GLN A 16 -0.66 19.55 1.72
C GLN A 16 0.78 19.65 1.21
N SER A 17 1.56 20.55 1.79
CA SER A 17 2.99 20.60 1.49
C SER A 17 3.71 19.46 2.22
N ALA A 18 4.82 19.00 1.63
CA ALA A 18 5.69 17.99 2.22
C ALA A 18 6.91 18.61 2.92
N ASP A 19 6.85 19.90 3.23
CA ASP A 19 7.92 20.56 3.95
C ASP A 19 7.92 20.06 5.41
N GLU A 20 9.09 19.63 5.87
CA GLU A 20 9.29 19.06 7.21
C GLU A 20 8.75 20.04 8.27
N GLY A 21 7.76 19.60 9.04
CA GLY A 21 7.19 20.35 10.15
C GLY A 21 5.86 21.09 9.90
N GLU A 22 5.30 21.09 8.69
CA GLU A 22 3.95 21.66 8.49
C GLU A 22 2.85 20.79 9.10
N ASN A 23 3.07 19.47 9.18
CA ASN A 23 2.11 18.54 9.77
C ASN A 23 2.81 17.38 10.50
N PRO A 24 3.39 17.63 11.69
CA PRO A 24 4.20 16.65 12.41
C PRO A 24 3.42 15.38 12.80
N ASP A 25 2.10 15.50 13.01
CA ASP A 25 1.22 14.35 13.27
C ASP A 25 1.19 13.39 12.08
N PHE A 26 1.13 13.91 10.86
CA PHE A 26 1.10 13.08 9.66
C PHE A 26 2.43 12.37 9.44
N GLU A 27 3.54 13.05 9.69
CA GLU A 27 4.87 12.46 9.57
C GLU A 27 5.09 11.35 10.61
N GLU A 28 4.59 11.53 11.84
CA GLU A 28 4.66 10.52 12.91
C GLU A 28 3.80 9.28 12.62
N ARG A 29 2.57 9.49 12.11
CA ARG A 29 1.62 8.40 11.81
C ARG A 29 1.98 7.63 10.54
N ALA A 30 2.56 8.29 9.54
CA ALA A 30 2.77 7.70 8.22
C ALA A 30 3.55 6.36 8.21
N PRO A 31 4.65 6.20 8.96
CA PRO A 31 5.36 4.92 9.08
C PRO A 31 4.49 3.73 9.55
N TYR A 32 3.56 3.97 10.48
CA TYR A 32 2.66 2.94 11.00
C TYR A 32 1.57 2.60 9.98
N LEU A 33 0.99 3.63 9.35
CA LEU A 33 -0.02 3.45 8.31
C LEU A 33 0.53 2.71 7.08
N LEU A 34 1.77 3.02 6.67
CA LEU A 34 2.46 2.28 5.61
C LEU A 34 2.71 0.82 5.98
N ALA A 35 3.05 0.53 7.24
CA ALA A 35 3.22 -0.84 7.71
C ALA A 35 1.88 -1.61 7.69
N SER A 36 0.78 -0.97 8.10
CA SER A 36 -0.57 -1.54 8.00
C SER A 36 -0.94 -1.85 6.55
N PHE A 37 -0.76 -0.89 5.64
CA PHE A 37 -0.95 -1.11 4.21
C PHE A 37 -0.16 -2.33 3.71
N CYS A 38 1.15 -2.37 4.03
CA CYS A 38 2.02 -3.46 3.55
C CYS A 38 1.57 -4.83 4.05
N SER A 39 1.06 -4.89 5.28
CA SER A 39 0.50 -6.10 5.86
C SER A 39 -0.78 -6.54 5.14
N GLU A 40 -1.68 -5.60 4.82
CA GLU A 40 -2.95 -5.87 4.13
C GLU A 40 -2.75 -6.40 2.69
N VAL A 41 -1.78 -5.86 1.96
CA VAL A 41 -1.56 -6.21 0.55
C VAL A 41 -0.43 -7.22 0.35
N PHE A 42 0.14 -7.77 1.42
CA PHE A 42 1.28 -8.68 1.35
C PHE A 42 1.04 -9.90 0.45
N GLU A 43 -0.14 -10.52 0.51
CA GLU A 43 -0.46 -11.66 -0.34
C GLU A 43 -0.51 -11.29 -1.83
N ILE A 44 -0.92 -10.06 -2.16
CA ILE A 44 -0.90 -9.55 -3.53
C ILE A 44 0.56 -9.36 -4.00
N ASP A 45 1.42 -8.81 -3.13
CA ASP A 45 2.86 -8.66 -3.38
C ASP A 45 3.53 -10.01 -3.67
N ARG A 46 3.24 -11.05 -2.87
CA ARG A 46 3.78 -12.41 -3.08
C ARG A 46 3.44 -12.96 -4.47
N ILE A 47 2.20 -12.80 -4.91
CA ILE A 47 1.77 -13.25 -6.24
C ILE A 47 2.53 -12.46 -7.32
N TYR A 48 2.62 -11.13 -7.21
CA TYR A 48 3.37 -10.34 -8.17
C TYR A 48 4.86 -10.70 -8.22
N ARG A 49 5.50 -10.95 -7.07
CA ARG A 49 6.89 -11.39 -7.02
C ARG A 49 7.09 -12.71 -7.78
N SER A 50 6.17 -13.66 -7.63
CA SER A 50 6.22 -14.92 -8.38
C SER A 50 6.10 -14.72 -9.89
N ILE A 51 5.21 -13.84 -10.34
CA ILE A 51 5.00 -13.53 -11.77
C ILE A 51 6.21 -12.81 -12.36
N LEU A 52 6.78 -11.88 -11.60
CA LEU A 52 7.91 -11.05 -12.01
C LEU A 52 9.27 -11.76 -11.81
N ASN A 53 9.29 -13.02 -11.37
CA ASN A 53 10.51 -13.77 -11.03
C ASN A 53 11.42 -13.04 -10.02
N LEU A 54 10.80 -12.35 -9.06
CA LEU A 54 11.49 -11.67 -7.97
C LEU A 54 11.69 -12.62 -6.78
N PRO A 55 12.68 -12.36 -5.91
CA PRO A 55 12.88 -13.15 -4.70
C PRO A 55 11.59 -13.17 -3.85
N PRO A 56 11.15 -14.37 -3.39
CA PRO A 56 10.00 -14.49 -2.52
C PRO A 56 10.29 -13.84 -1.16
N ILE A 57 9.23 -13.31 -0.55
CA ILE A 57 9.23 -12.89 0.85
C ILE A 57 8.23 -13.79 1.57
N ASP A 58 8.67 -14.42 2.66
CA ASP A 58 7.85 -15.41 3.38
C ASP A 58 6.84 -14.76 4.33
N LYS A 59 7.20 -13.61 4.90
CA LYS A 59 6.35 -12.84 5.80
C LYS A 59 6.69 -11.35 5.79
N PHE A 60 5.68 -10.53 6.07
CA PHE A 60 5.86 -9.13 6.46
C PHE A 60 5.49 -8.99 7.95
N ASP A 61 6.46 -8.66 8.79
CA ASP A 61 6.32 -8.61 10.26
C ASP A 61 6.75 -7.25 10.86
N ARG A 62 6.76 -6.20 10.04
CA ARG A 62 7.10 -4.85 10.47
C ARG A 62 5.84 -4.09 10.87
N VAL A 63 5.87 -3.48 12.04
CA VAL A 63 4.81 -2.58 12.55
C VAL A 63 5.07 -1.11 12.26
N TRP A 64 6.27 -0.79 11.78
CA TRP A 64 6.73 0.56 11.51
C TRP A 64 7.70 0.54 10.33
N LEU A 65 7.51 1.46 9.38
CA LEU A 65 8.37 1.61 8.20
C LEU A 65 8.98 3.02 8.16
N PRO A 66 10.28 3.19 8.44
CA PRO A 66 10.90 4.51 8.38
C PRO A 66 10.78 5.11 6.99
N LEU A 67 10.49 6.42 6.92
CA LEU A 67 10.30 7.13 5.65
C LEU A 67 11.56 7.09 4.77
N ASP A 68 12.76 7.04 5.36
CA ASP A 68 14.02 7.05 4.61
C ASP A 68 14.46 5.68 4.08
N GLU A 69 13.77 4.61 4.45
CA GLU A 69 13.97 3.25 3.92
C GLU A 69 13.26 3.03 2.58
N ASP A 70 13.75 2.03 1.85
CA ASP A 70 13.11 1.56 0.62
C ASP A 70 11.74 0.94 0.92
N PHE A 71 10.81 1.15 0.00
CA PHE A 71 9.50 0.53 0.06
C PHE A 71 9.63 -1.00 -0.10
N PRO A 72 9.10 -1.81 0.84
CA PRO A 72 9.41 -3.24 0.90
C PRO A 72 8.65 -4.09 -0.12
N LEU A 73 7.59 -3.56 -0.75
CA LEU A 73 6.77 -4.27 -1.71
C LEU A 73 7.14 -3.90 -3.16
N VAL A 74 6.59 -4.64 -4.13
CA VAL A 74 6.78 -4.33 -5.56
C VAL A 74 6.31 -2.91 -5.89
N GLU A 75 7.05 -2.23 -6.75
CA GLU A 75 6.84 -0.82 -7.10
C GLU A 75 5.42 -0.52 -7.63
N ARG A 76 4.76 -1.50 -8.25
CA ARG A 76 3.37 -1.37 -8.71
C ARG A 76 2.37 -1.05 -7.59
N LEU A 77 2.68 -1.44 -6.35
CA LEU A 77 1.84 -1.17 -5.18
C LEU A 77 2.05 0.26 -4.63
N ALA A 78 3.05 1.01 -5.10
CA ALA A 78 3.34 2.36 -4.64
C ALA A 78 2.16 3.33 -4.79
N SER A 79 1.50 3.31 -5.96
CA SER A 79 0.42 4.25 -6.27
C SER A 79 -0.85 4.00 -5.45
N VAL A 80 -1.09 2.75 -5.04
CA VAL A 80 -2.20 2.42 -4.14
C VAL A 80 -1.83 2.67 -2.68
N ALA A 81 -0.56 2.48 -2.31
CA ALA A 81 -0.04 2.84 -0.99
C ALA A 81 -0.22 4.32 -0.69
N SER A 82 0.04 5.22 -1.66
CA SER A 82 -0.13 6.66 -1.45
C SER A 82 -1.60 7.07 -1.27
N LYS A 83 -2.54 6.41 -1.95
CA LYS A 83 -3.99 6.67 -1.79
C LYS A 83 -4.50 6.19 -0.43
N TYR A 84 -4.10 4.97 -0.04
CA TYR A 84 -4.41 4.44 1.29
C TYR A 84 -3.86 5.36 2.38
N LEU A 85 -2.59 5.75 2.26
CA LEU A 85 -1.94 6.62 3.23
C LEU A 85 -2.65 7.97 3.32
N ALA A 86 -2.99 8.58 2.18
CA ALA A 86 -3.72 9.85 2.15
C ALA A 86 -5.09 9.73 2.85
N ALA A 87 -5.85 8.66 2.58
CA ALA A 87 -7.13 8.42 3.23
C ALA A 87 -6.99 8.30 4.75
N MET A 88 -6.05 7.46 5.21
CA MET A 88 -5.87 7.17 6.63
C MET A 88 -5.29 8.34 7.43
N LEU A 89 -4.56 9.25 6.78
CA LEU A 89 -4.02 10.44 7.44
C LEU A 89 -5.10 11.46 7.78
N VAL A 90 -6.19 11.53 7.00
CA VAL A 90 -7.26 12.52 7.19
C VAL A 90 -8.56 11.92 7.74
N ILE A 91 -8.53 10.66 8.17
CA ILE A 91 -9.74 9.93 8.59
C ILE A 91 -10.50 10.61 9.73
N ASP A 92 -9.79 11.29 10.63
CA ASP A 92 -10.37 11.97 11.79
C ASP A 92 -10.70 13.44 11.49
N GLU A 93 -10.01 14.04 10.52
CA GLU A 93 -10.08 15.47 10.15
C GLU A 93 -11.11 15.76 9.05
N ASP A 94 -11.19 14.89 8.03
CA ASP A 94 -12.10 15.00 6.89
C ASP A 94 -12.52 13.59 6.42
N SER A 95 -13.54 13.04 7.09
CA SER A 95 -14.05 11.70 6.80
C SER A 95 -14.59 11.56 5.38
N GLU A 96 -15.16 12.62 4.80
CA GLU A 96 -15.70 12.57 3.43
C GLU A 96 -14.58 12.48 2.39
N LEU A 97 -13.49 13.23 2.58
CA LEU A 97 -12.30 13.12 1.74
C LEU A 97 -11.60 11.77 1.93
N SER A 98 -11.49 11.30 3.18
CA SER A 98 -10.95 9.97 3.51
C SER A 98 -11.69 8.88 2.75
N ASP A 99 -13.03 8.87 2.81
CA ASP A 99 -13.87 7.87 2.14
C ASP A 99 -13.63 7.86 0.62
N LYS A 100 -13.61 9.03 -0.03
CA LYS A 100 -13.32 9.15 -1.47
C LYS A 100 -11.93 8.61 -1.84
N LEU A 101 -10.91 8.96 -1.05
CA LEU A 101 -9.55 8.47 -1.27
C LEU A 101 -9.45 6.96 -1.05
N TYR A 102 -10.19 6.44 -0.07
CA TYR A 102 -10.25 5.01 0.23
C TYR A 102 -10.97 4.22 -0.87
N GLU A 103 -12.03 4.78 -1.47
CA GLU A 103 -12.66 4.21 -2.67
C GLU A 103 -11.66 4.12 -3.83
N HIS A 104 -10.88 5.18 -4.07
CA HIS A 104 -9.83 5.16 -5.10
C HIS A 104 -8.71 4.15 -4.81
N TYR A 105 -8.39 3.90 -3.53
CA TYR A 105 -7.52 2.81 -3.11
C TYR A 105 -8.14 1.45 -3.46
N CYS A 106 -9.39 1.21 -3.07
CA CYS A 106 -10.11 -0.04 -3.35
C CYS A 106 -10.19 -0.35 -4.85
N ASP A 107 -10.50 0.66 -5.67
CA ASP A 107 -10.50 0.56 -7.12
C ASP A 107 -9.12 0.20 -7.66
N GLY A 108 -8.06 0.84 -7.15
CA GLY A 108 -6.68 0.57 -7.54
C GLY A 108 -6.25 -0.86 -7.22
N ILE A 109 -6.58 -1.36 -6.03
CA ILE A 109 -6.32 -2.75 -5.64
C ILE A 109 -7.11 -3.72 -6.50
N SER A 110 -8.38 -3.41 -6.79
CA SER A 110 -9.22 -4.25 -7.64
C SER A 110 -8.65 -4.37 -9.06
N ARG A 111 -8.14 -3.27 -9.62
CA ARG A 111 -7.45 -3.28 -10.92
C ARG A 111 -6.17 -4.12 -10.89
N LEU A 112 -5.32 -3.94 -9.88
CA LEU A 112 -4.12 -4.75 -9.72
C LEU A 112 -4.46 -6.24 -9.61
N ARG A 113 -5.46 -6.60 -8.81
CA ARG A 113 -5.94 -7.99 -8.72
C ARG A 113 -6.46 -8.52 -10.06
N ALA A 114 -7.14 -7.71 -10.85
CA ALA A 114 -7.62 -8.09 -12.17
C ALA A 114 -6.50 -8.30 -13.21
N GLU A 115 -5.33 -7.69 -13.02
CA GLU A 115 -4.15 -7.93 -13.85
C GLU A 115 -3.46 -9.26 -13.54
N LEU A 116 -3.75 -9.88 -12.39
CA LEU A 116 -3.15 -11.15 -12.02
C LEU A 116 -3.68 -12.27 -12.92
N PRO A 117 -2.79 -13.09 -13.52
CA PRO A 117 -3.22 -14.23 -14.31
C PRO A 117 -4.06 -15.17 -13.44
N CYS A 118 -5.24 -15.55 -13.93
CA CYS A 118 -6.07 -16.58 -13.32
C CYS A 118 -5.30 -17.91 -13.32
N VAL A 119 -4.63 -18.22 -12.21
CA VAL A 119 -4.15 -19.58 -11.96
C VAL A 119 -5.36 -20.38 -11.50
N LEU A 120 -5.97 -21.11 -12.43
CA LEU A 120 -6.94 -22.14 -12.09
C LEU A 120 -6.17 -23.23 -11.32
N GLU A 121 -6.28 -23.25 -9.99
CA GLU A 121 -5.82 -24.40 -9.23
C GLU A 121 -6.53 -25.66 -9.75
N SER A 122 -5.75 -26.67 -10.13
CA SER A 122 -6.32 -27.98 -10.45
C SER A 122 -6.96 -28.54 -9.18
N ILE A 123 -8.28 -28.61 -9.14
CA ILE A 123 -9.01 -29.30 -8.06
C ILE A 123 -8.53 -30.75 -8.07
N LYS A 124 -7.78 -31.16 -7.04
CA LYS A 124 -7.43 -32.57 -6.84
C LYS A 124 -8.74 -33.34 -6.62
N ASN A 125 -9.11 -34.17 -7.58
CA ASN A 125 -10.27 -35.05 -7.48
C ASN A 125 -10.03 -36.05 -6.32
N LYS A 126 -10.72 -35.87 -5.20
CA LYS A 126 -10.56 -36.69 -3.98
C LYS A 126 -11.32 -38.02 -4.03
N TYR A 127 -11.93 -38.36 -5.17
CA TYR A 127 -12.61 -39.63 -5.39
C TYR A 127 -11.83 -40.47 -6.39
N ILE A 128 -10.87 -41.26 -5.89
CA ILE A 128 -10.28 -42.42 -6.59
C ILE A 128 -10.27 -43.58 -5.60
#